data_AF-A0AAU1B602-F1
#
_entry.id   AF-A0AAU1B602-F1
#
_cell.length_a   1.000
_cell.length_b   1.000
_cell.length_c   1.000
_cell.angle_alpha   90.00
_cell.angle_beta   90.00
_cell.angle_gamma   90.00
#
_symmetry.space_group_name_H-M   'P 1'
#
loop_
_entity.id
_entity.type
_entity.pdbx_description
1 polymer ?
#
loop_
_entity_poly.entity_id
_entity_poly.type
_entity_poly.pdbx_seq_one_letter_code
_entity_poly.pdbx_strand_id
1 'polypeptide(L)'
;MNHRTATAVLSVVIAAAALTACGSDTGADKPSAKTPPATAPSSPTAPEGTSSPSAATETPKSKGIPPKPDAATQAKYIAALTAIDPDIVNTKPDKAVDRGRNQCETIANFPKDDQKQIDLTNQRFTSPNHPDGFGLAKAAKIRDAVHTHLCPTY
;
A
#
# COMPACT_ATOMS: atom_id res chain seq x y z
N MET A 1 -40.82 -25.90 2.25
CA MET A 1 -41.61 -25.04 1.36
C MET A 1 -42.31 -23.97 2.19
N ASN A 2 -42.34 -22.73 1.67
CA ASN A 2 -43.13 -21.56 2.10
C ASN A 2 -42.42 -20.72 3.19
N HIS A 3 -42.10 -19.44 3.00
CA HIS A 3 -43.00 -18.37 2.54
C HIS A 3 -42.35 -17.41 1.52
N ARG A 4 -43.13 -17.06 0.49
CA ARG A 4 -42.90 -15.96 -0.44
C ARG A 4 -43.59 -14.72 0.13
N THR A 5 -42.87 -13.61 0.28
CA THR A 5 -43.48 -12.28 0.45
C THR A 5 -42.67 -11.28 -0.37
N ALA A 6 -43.31 -10.77 -1.41
CA ALA A 6 -42.84 -9.69 -2.26
C ALA A 6 -43.37 -8.36 -1.72
N THR A 7 -42.52 -7.34 -1.69
CA THR A 7 -42.94 -5.92 -1.60
C THR A 7 -41.91 -5.08 -2.35
N ALA A 8 -42.36 -4.51 -3.46
CA ALA A 8 -41.74 -3.38 -4.14
C ALA A 8 -42.05 -2.08 -3.38
N VAL A 9 -41.32 -0.99 -3.63
CA VAL A 9 -41.84 0.37 -3.94
C VAL A 9 -40.75 1.45 -3.88
N LEU A 10 -40.67 2.20 -5.00
CA LEU A 10 -40.27 3.59 -5.28
C LEU A 10 -38.88 4.17 -4.99
N SER A 11 -38.30 4.67 -6.09
CA SER A 11 -37.22 5.63 -6.26
C SER A 11 -37.56 7.05 -5.81
N VAL A 12 -36.58 7.81 -5.31
CA VAL A 12 -36.47 9.27 -5.49
C VAL A 12 -35.01 9.64 -5.76
N VAL A 13 -34.79 10.32 -6.89
CA VAL A 13 -33.54 10.93 -7.35
C VAL A 13 -33.53 12.39 -6.91
N ILE A 14 -32.45 12.87 -6.28
CA ILE A 14 -32.04 14.29 -6.37
C ILE A 14 -30.51 14.35 -6.41
N ALA A 15 -30.00 14.84 -7.54
CA ALA A 15 -28.62 15.28 -7.74
C ALA A 15 -28.53 16.80 -7.55
N ALA A 16 -27.52 17.28 -6.85
CA ALA A 16 -27.05 18.66 -6.96
C ALA A 16 -25.56 18.73 -6.64
N ALA A 17 -24.78 19.00 -7.67
CA ALA A 17 -23.36 19.34 -7.60
C ALA A 17 -23.21 20.83 -7.26
N ALA A 18 -22.20 21.16 -6.44
CA ALA A 18 -21.65 22.51 -6.37
C ALA A 18 -20.12 22.40 -6.22
N LEU A 19 -19.40 22.58 -7.33
CA LEU A 19 -17.98 22.90 -7.35
C LEU A 19 -17.84 24.44 -7.35
N THR A 20 -17.15 24.98 -6.35
CA THR A 20 -16.58 26.34 -6.38
C THR A 20 -15.05 26.15 -6.33
N ALA A 21 -14.36 26.17 -7.47
CA ALA A 21 -13.88 27.33 -8.21
C ALA A 21 -12.73 28.09 -7.52
N CYS A 22 -11.53 27.82 -8.04
CA CYS A 22 -10.38 28.69 -8.30
C CYS A 22 -9.85 29.64 -7.20
N GLY A 23 -8.60 29.37 -6.80
CA GLY A 23 -7.67 30.38 -6.32
C GLY A 23 -6.29 30.10 -6.93
N SER A 24 -6.06 30.63 -8.13
CA SER A 24 -4.72 30.71 -8.73
C SER A 24 -4.10 32.03 -8.27
N ASP A 25 -2.99 31.98 -7.54
CA ASP A 25 -2.14 33.15 -7.32
C ASP A 25 -0.76 32.91 -7.92
N THR A 26 -0.28 33.94 -8.62
CA THR A 26 0.86 33.94 -9.55
C THR A 26 1.96 34.80 -8.96
N GLY A 27 3.18 34.28 -8.88
CA GLY A 27 4.39 35.06 -8.63
C GLY A 27 5.52 34.13 -8.17
N ALA A 28 6.78 34.31 -8.53
CA ALA A 28 7.45 35.28 -9.38
C ALA A 28 8.89 34.76 -9.67
N ASP A 29 9.51 35.29 -10.72
CA ASP A 29 10.97 35.49 -10.90
C ASP A 29 11.97 34.31 -11.08
N LYS A 30 12.27 33.99 -12.36
CA LYS A 30 13.54 34.22 -13.15
C LYS A 30 14.95 34.09 -12.45
N PRO A 31 16.07 34.04 -13.20
CA PRO A 31 16.70 32.96 -13.98
C PRO A 31 18.15 32.58 -13.54
N SER A 32 18.78 31.70 -14.33
CA SER A 32 20.23 31.55 -14.60
C SER A 32 21.09 30.72 -13.64
N ALA A 33 21.65 29.62 -14.16
CA ALA A 33 23.10 29.51 -14.36
C ALA A 33 23.45 28.38 -15.36
N LYS A 34 24.47 28.67 -16.18
CA LYS A 34 25.02 27.85 -17.26
C LYS A 34 25.87 26.67 -16.75
N THR A 35 25.94 25.65 -17.60
CA THR A 35 26.79 24.43 -17.65
C THR A 35 28.31 24.71 -17.48
N PRO A 36 29.16 23.70 -17.15
CA PRO A 36 29.67 22.74 -18.16
C PRO A 36 29.81 21.26 -17.70
N PRO A 37 29.97 20.31 -18.66
CA PRO A 37 30.10 18.87 -18.39
C PRO A 37 31.53 18.47 -18.04
N ALA A 38 31.69 17.42 -17.23
CA ALA A 38 32.98 16.76 -17.02
C ALA A 38 32.84 15.24 -17.12
N THR A 39 33.59 14.71 -18.06
CA THR A 39 33.74 13.33 -18.51
C THR A 39 34.41 12.43 -17.46
N ALA A 40 33.91 11.19 -17.38
CA ALA A 40 34.42 9.90 -16.89
C ALA A 40 35.84 9.78 -16.26
N PRO A 41 36.07 8.74 -15.43
CA PRO A 41 36.46 7.47 -16.04
C PRO A 41 35.77 6.21 -15.47
N SER A 42 35.48 5.29 -16.39
CA SER A 42 35.23 3.87 -16.10
C SER A 42 36.47 3.22 -15.49
N SER A 43 36.28 2.34 -14.50
CA SER A 43 37.05 1.10 -14.41
C SER A 43 36.34 0.07 -13.54
N PRO A 44 36.57 -1.23 -13.82
CA PRO A 44 35.67 -2.33 -13.48
C PRO A 44 36.05 -2.98 -12.15
N THR A 45 35.07 -3.58 -11.47
CA THR A 45 35.31 -4.68 -10.52
C THR A 45 33.99 -5.38 -10.24
N ALA A 46 33.84 -6.56 -10.84
CA ALA A 46 33.29 -7.72 -10.14
C ALA A 46 34.53 -8.51 -9.63
N PRO A 47 34.45 -9.20 -8.48
CA PRO A 47 33.70 -10.46 -8.48
C PRO A 47 32.83 -10.69 -7.24
N GLU A 48 32.01 -11.72 -7.41
CA GLU A 48 31.17 -12.44 -6.46
C GLU A 48 31.46 -12.26 -4.96
N GLY A 49 30.39 -11.95 -4.23
CA GLY A 49 30.30 -12.13 -2.79
C GLY A 49 28.93 -12.71 -2.47
N THR A 50 28.90 -14.02 -2.20
CA THR A 50 27.83 -14.63 -1.39
C THR A 50 27.71 -13.81 -0.11
N SER A 51 26.55 -13.24 0.14
CA SER A 51 26.15 -12.77 1.48
C SER A 51 24.63 -12.74 1.55
N SER A 52 24.15 -13.53 2.51
CA SER A 52 22.82 -13.67 3.09
C SER A 52 21.90 -12.45 2.99
N PRO A 53 20.57 -12.62 3.05
CA PRO A 53 19.66 -11.49 3.17
C PRO A 53 20.06 -10.67 4.39
N SER A 54 20.61 -9.48 4.14
CA SER A 54 20.98 -8.52 5.16
C SER A 54 19.69 -8.14 5.87
N ALA A 55 19.54 -8.64 7.09
CA ALA A 55 18.50 -8.23 8.01
C ALA A 55 18.61 -6.71 8.16
N ALA A 56 17.60 -6.00 7.67
CA ALA A 56 17.46 -4.58 7.92
C ALA A 56 17.56 -4.35 9.44
N THR A 57 18.45 -3.46 9.83
CA THR A 57 18.79 -3.12 11.21
C THR A 57 17.54 -2.89 12.05
N GLU A 58 17.29 -3.84 12.95
CA GLU A 58 16.23 -3.85 13.95
C GLU A 58 16.30 -2.58 14.81
N THR A 59 15.39 -1.63 14.56
CA THR A 59 15.14 -0.54 15.52
C THR A 59 14.01 -0.99 16.45
N PRO A 60 14.19 -0.98 17.78
CA PRO A 60 13.23 -1.57 18.69
C PRO A 60 11.90 -0.79 18.71
N LYS A 61 10.79 -1.54 18.57
CA LYS A 61 9.41 -1.25 19.01
C LYS A 61 8.98 0.23 18.94
N SER A 62 8.85 0.77 17.74
CA SER A 62 7.91 1.89 17.57
C SER A 62 6.50 1.31 17.69
N LYS A 63 5.72 1.78 18.68
CA LYS A 63 4.27 1.57 18.76
C LYS A 63 3.58 2.41 17.68
N GLY A 64 3.88 2.13 16.42
CA GLY A 64 3.45 2.97 15.30
C GLY A 64 3.80 2.36 13.95
N ILE A 65 3.44 3.07 12.87
CA ILE A 65 3.67 2.66 11.49
C ILE A 65 5.19 2.50 11.23
N PRO A 66 5.69 1.34 10.76
CA PRO A 66 7.12 1.13 10.48
C PRO A 66 7.61 2.14 9.42
N PRO A 67 8.91 2.48 9.37
CA PRO A 67 9.45 3.39 8.34
C PRO A 67 9.16 2.89 6.92
N LYS A 68 9.25 3.77 5.91
CA LYS A 68 9.09 3.34 4.52
C LYS A 68 10.21 2.35 4.18
N PRO A 69 9.90 1.14 3.68
CA PRO A 69 10.91 0.15 3.33
C PRO A 69 11.78 0.61 2.15
N ASP A 70 12.96 0.03 2.00
CA ASP A 70 13.81 0.23 0.82
C ASP A 70 13.16 -0.27 -0.47
N ALA A 71 13.73 0.09 -1.62
CA ALA A 71 13.16 -0.24 -2.94
C ALA A 71 13.07 -1.76 -3.21
N ALA A 72 14.03 -2.56 -2.73
CA ALA A 72 14.02 -4.00 -2.94
C ALA A 72 12.93 -4.67 -2.10
N THR A 73 12.75 -4.23 -0.86
CA THR A 73 11.67 -4.70 0.03
C THR A 73 10.30 -4.29 -0.53
N GLN A 74 10.16 -3.06 -1.03
CA GLN A 74 8.93 -2.63 -1.73
C GLN A 74 8.62 -3.53 -2.92
N ALA A 75 9.60 -3.80 -3.79
CA ALA A 75 9.40 -4.64 -4.96
C ALA A 75 8.93 -6.07 -4.59
N LYS A 76 9.52 -6.68 -3.57
CA LYS A 76 9.10 -8.01 -3.07
C LYS A 76 7.67 -7.99 -2.54
N TYR A 77 7.33 -6.99 -1.74
CA TYR A 77 5.98 -6.83 -1.21
C TYR A 77 4.95 -6.63 -2.34
N ILE A 78 5.25 -5.77 -3.32
CA ILE A 78 4.36 -5.55 -4.47
C ILE A 78 4.21 -6.81 -5.34
N ALA A 79 5.28 -7.57 -5.54
CA ALA A 79 5.21 -8.85 -6.24
C ALA A 79 4.31 -9.85 -5.49
N ALA A 80 4.44 -9.93 -4.16
CA ALA A 80 3.59 -10.78 -3.32
C ALA A 80 2.11 -10.40 -3.42
N LEU A 81 1.77 -9.11 -3.35
CA LEU A 81 0.40 -8.65 -3.53
C LEU A 81 -0.14 -8.98 -4.94
N THR A 82 0.67 -8.73 -5.97
CA THR A 82 0.29 -8.99 -7.36
C THR A 82 0.03 -10.48 -7.61
N ALA A 83 0.78 -11.37 -6.95
CA ALA A 83 0.57 -12.82 -7.03
C ALA A 83 -0.72 -13.28 -6.34
N ILE A 84 -1.23 -12.54 -5.34
CA ILE A 84 -2.54 -12.79 -4.74
C ILE A 84 -3.64 -12.34 -5.70
N ASP A 85 -3.56 -11.08 -6.13
CA ASP A 85 -4.44 -10.46 -7.11
C ASP A 85 -3.83 -9.12 -7.58
N PRO A 86 -3.57 -8.91 -8.88
CA PRO A 86 -2.99 -7.68 -9.39
C PRO A 86 -3.83 -6.43 -9.08
N ASP A 87 -5.15 -6.58 -8.90
CA ASP A 87 -6.04 -5.46 -8.60
C ASP A 87 -5.87 -4.93 -7.15
N ILE A 88 -5.16 -5.66 -6.28
CA ILE A 88 -4.77 -5.16 -4.95
C ILE A 88 -3.82 -3.96 -5.07
N VAL A 89 -2.92 -4.00 -6.05
CA VAL A 89 -1.96 -2.92 -6.34
C VAL A 89 -2.61 -1.83 -7.18
N ASN A 90 -3.48 -2.22 -8.12
CA ASN A 90 -4.25 -1.32 -9.00
C ASN A 90 -3.41 -0.16 -9.56
N THR A 91 -2.28 -0.47 -10.21
CA THR A 91 -1.32 0.50 -10.80
C THR A 91 -0.74 1.55 -9.83
N LYS A 92 -0.91 1.37 -8.51
CA LYS A 92 -0.48 2.33 -7.47
C LYS A 92 0.40 1.63 -6.41
N PRO A 93 1.64 1.22 -6.76
CA PRO A 93 2.52 0.48 -5.86
C PRO A 93 2.82 1.24 -4.57
N ASP A 94 3.09 2.55 -4.62
CA ASP A 94 3.34 3.33 -3.41
C ASP A 94 2.15 3.34 -2.45
N LYS A 95 0.92 3.42 -2.97
CA LYS A 95 -0.29 3.36 -2.14
C LYS A 95 -0.51 1.99 -1.52
N ALA A 96 -0.16 0.91 -2.23
CA ALA A 96 -0.19 -0.43 -1.67
C ALA A 96 0.83 -0.60 -0.53
N VAL A 97 2.03 -0.02 -0.65
CA VAL A 97 3.04 0.03 0.41
C VAL A 97 2.53 0.81 1.63
N ASP A 98 1.94 1.99 1.42
CA ASP A 98 1.40 2.80 2.52
C ASP A 98 0.27 2.08 3.26
N ARG A 99 -0.65 1.42 2.53
CA ARG A 99 -1.69 0.58 3.14
C ARG A 99 -1.10 -0.58 3.95
N GLY A 100 -0.06 -1.23 3.44
CA GLY A 100 0.64 -2.30 4.15
C GLY A 100 1.30 -1.84 5.43
N ARG A 101 2.01 -0.71 5.38
CA ARG A 101 2.62 -0.10 6.57
C ARG A 101 1.56 0.29 7.61
N ASN A 102 0.42 0.83 7.18
CA ASN A 102 -0.71 1.11 8.09
C ASN A 102 -1.32 -0.18 8.67
N GLN A 103 -1.28 -1.28 7.93
CA GLN A 103 -1.76 -2.57 8.42
C GLN A 103 -0.83 -3.17 9.48
N CYS A 104 0.47 -2.87 9.46
CA CYS A 104 1.39 -3.26 10.53
C CYS A 104 0.98 -2.71 11.90
N GLU A 105 0.42 -1.50 11.97
CA GLU A 105 -0.14 -0.96 13.22
C GLU A 105 -1.30 -1.82 13.74
N THR A 106 -2.15 -2.32 12.84
CA THR A 106 -3.24 -3.22 13.20
C THR A 106 -2.71 -4.54 13.76
N ILE A 107 -1.67 -5.10 13.14
CA ILE A 107 -1.03 -6.32 13.63
C ILE A 107 -0.44 -6.10 15.04
N ALA A 108 0.28 -5.00 15.24
CA ALA A 108 0.87 -4.66 16.53
C ALA A 108 -0.17 -4.42 17.63
N ASN A 109 -1.32 -3.82 17.31
CA ASN A 109 -2.38 -3.52 18.27
C ASN A 109 -3.24 -4.75 18.61
N PHE A 110 -3.28 -5.76 17.75
CA PHE A 110 -4.12 -6.94 17.90
C PHE A 110 -3.34 -8.26 17.72
N PRO A 111 -2.23 -8.50 18.43
CA PRO A 111 -1.25 -9.56 18.11
C PRO A 111 -1.77 -11.01 18.25
N LYS A 112 -2.98 -11.20 18.80
CA LYS A 112 -3.60 -12.52 19.02
C LYS A 112 -5.02 -12.63 18.44
N ASP A 113 -5.44 -11.63 17.68
CA ASP A 113 -6.79 -11.58 17.09
C ASP A 113 -6.68 -11.57 15.57
N ASP A 114 -6.36 -12.75 15.02
CA ASP A 114 -6.17 -12.94 13.58
C ASP A 114 -7.40 -12.54 12.78
N GLN A 115 -8.60 -12.86 13.28
CA GLN A 115 -9.83 -12.52 12.58
C GLN A 115 -9.99 -11.01 12.46
N LYS A 116 -9.76 -10.25 13.55
CA LYS A 116 -9.80 -8.79 13.49
C LYS A 116 -8.75 -8.20 12.57
N GLN A 117 -7.53 -8.76 12.56
CA GLN A 117 -6.50 -8.33 11.61
C GLN A 117 -6.93 -8.56 10.17
N ILE A 118 -7.56 -9.70 9.86
CA ILE A 118 -8.08 -10.05 8.54
C ILE A 118 -9.23 -9.11 8.15
N ASP A 119 -10.19 -8.87 9.04
CA ASP A 119 -11.34 -8.00 8.79
C ASP A 119 -10.89 -6.56 8.47
N LEU A 120 -9.95 -6.03 9.26
CA LEU A 120 -9.38 -4.70 9.03
C LEU A 120 -8.50 -4.66 7.78
N THR A 121 -7.83 -5.76 7.43
CA THR A 121 -7.13 -5.89 6.15
C THR A 121 -8.12 -5.81 4.99
N ASN A 122 -9.26 -6.51 5.08
CA ASN A 122 -10.28 -6.48 4.04
C ASN A 122 -10.87 -5.08 3.84
N GLN A 123 -11.08 -4.34 4.93
CA GLN A 123 -11.57 -2.95 4.86
C GLN A 123 -10.54 -1.97 4.30
N ARG A 124 -9.24 -2.21 4.55
CA ARG A 124 -8.15 -1.30 4.16
C ARG A 124 -7.74 -1.47 2.71
N PHE A 125 -7.74 -2.70 2.23
CA PHE A 125 -7.33 -3.01 0.86
C PHE A 125 -8.56 -3.06 -0.03
N THR A 126 -8.72 -1.99 -0.81
CA THR A 126 -9.82 -1.83 -1.77
C THR A 126 -9.31 -1.33 -3.11
N SER A 127 -10.08 -1.61 -4.15
CA SER A 127 -9.87 -1.15 -5.52
C SER A 127 -11.22 -0.71 -6.12
N PRO A 128 -11.24 -0.08 -7.31
CA PRO A 128 -12.49 0.22 -8.01
C PRO A 128 -13.36 -1.02 -8.27
N ASN A 129 -12.76 -2.20 -8.50
CA ASN A 129 -13.52 -3.45 -8.70
C ASN A 129 -13.83 -4.18 -7.39
N HIS A 130 -13.17 -3.79 -6.29
CA HIS A 130 -13.31 -4.35 -4.95
C HIS A 130 -13.53 -3.24 -3.91
N PRO A 131 -14.66 -2.49 -3.99
CA PRO A 131 -14.92 -1.36 -3.09
C PRO A 131 -15.10 -1.79 -1.63
N ASP A 132 -15.63 -3.01 -1.41
CA ASP A 132 -15.86 -3.59 -0.08
C ASP A 132 -14.70 -4.51 0.37
N GLY A 133 -13.61 -4.53 -0.40
CA GLY A 133 -12.44 -5.38 -0.17
C GLY A 133 -12.41 -6.65 -1.03
N PHE A 134 -11.37 -7.45 -0.82
CA PHE A 134 -11.04 -8.62 -1.62
C PHE A 134 -11.63 -9.93 -1.09
N GLY A 135 -12.41 -9.87 0.00
CA GLY A 135 -12.94 -11.01 0.73
C GLY A 135 -11.94 -11.60 1.72
N LEU A 136 -12.45 -12.25 2.78
CA LEU A 136 -11.64 -12.71 3.92
C LEU A 136 -10.47 -13.63 3.53
N ALA A 137 -10.67 -14.50 2.55
CA ALA A 137 -9.62 -15.43 2.10
C ALA A 137 -8.43 -14.71 1.44
N LYS A 138 -8.67 -13.68 0.62
CA LYS A 138 -7.59 -12.87 0.05
C LYS A 138 -7.02 -11.90 1.09
N ALA A 139 -7.87 -11.33 1.95
CA ALA A 139 -7.45 -10.46 3.03
C ALA A 139 -6.47 -11.16 3.99
N ALA A 140 -6.68 -12.44 4.31
CA ALA A 140 -5.72 -13.23 5.08
C ALA A 140 -4.34 -13.30 4.40
N LYS A 141 -4.30 -13.62 3.09
CA LYS A 141 -3.05 -13.65 2.32
C LYS A 141 -2.37 -12.27 2.26
N ILE A 142 -3.15 -11.20 2.16
CA ILE A 142 -2.63 -9.83 2.18
C ILE A 142 -2.01 -9.51 3.55
N ARG A 143 -2.70 -9.86 4.66
CA ARG A 143 -2.18 -9.70 6.02
C ARG A 143 -0.85 -10.41 6.19
N ASP A 144 -0.77 -11.65 5.71
CA ASP A 144 0.45 -12.46 5.81
C ASP A 144 1.60 -11.87 4.98
N ALA A 145 1.31 -11.36 3.77
CA ALA A 145 2.29 -10.64 2.96
C ALA A 145 2.77 -9.34 3.63
N VAL A 146 1.88 -8.59 4.28
CA VAL A 146 2.23 -7.40 5.07
C VAL A 146 3.17 -7.78 6.21
N HIS A 147 2.78 -8.75 7.04
CA HIS A 147 3.59 -9.20 8.18
C HIS A 147 4.98 -9.65 7.73
N THR A 148 5.02 -10.51 6.72
CA THR A 148 6.27 -11.09 6.18
C THR A 148 7.24 -10.05 5.65
N HIS A 149 6.76 -9.05 4.90
CA HIS A 149 7.63 -8.12 4.19
C HIS A 149 7.85 -6.78 4.88
N LEU A 150 6.91 -6.31 5.69
CA LEU A 150 6.92 -4.94 6.21
C LEU A 150 7.07 -4.86 7.73
N CYS A 151 6.65 -5.88 8.47
CA CYS A 151 6.69 -5.90 9.93
C CYS A 151 6.85 -7.32 10.52
N PRO A 152 7.94 -8.04 10.18
CA PRO A 152 8.12 -9.44 10.58
C PRO A 152 8.32 -9.65 12.09
N THR A 153 8.50 -8.56 12.85
CA THR A 153 8.77 -8.59 14.30
C THR A 153 7.56 -8.27 15.16
N TYR A 154 6.39 -8.04 14.54
CA TYR A 154 5.13 -7.78 15.24
C TYR A 154 4.37 -9.07 15.56
#